data_AF-A0A0S7B777-F1
#
_entry.id   AF-A0A0S7B777-F1
#
_cell.length_a   1.000
_cell.length_b   1.000
_cell.length_c   1.000
_cell.angle_alpha   90.00
_cell.angle_beta   90.00
_cell.angle_gamma   90.00
#
_symmetry.space_group_name_H-M   'P 1'
#
loop_
_entity.id
_entity.type
_entity.pdbx_description
1 polymer ?
#
loop_
_entity_poly.entity_id
_entity_poly.type
_entity_poly.pdbx_seq_one_letter_code
_entity_poly.pdbx_strand_id
1 'polypeptide(L)'
;MPKFDDALRGYAYTILLRDGFKCRYCGADGTKSFDTWLSLSWDHLLPKGHPNRDNPDFIVAACNFCNTADNHFFEHAAERGLQFDGMTQEELVAQRLPYVLETRKKYRKFWIENVIMKAG
;
A
#
# COMPACT_ATOMS: atom_id res chain seq x y z
N MET A 1 10.62 -24.41 -14.49
CA MET A 1 10.91 -23.12 -13.83
C MET A 1 10.23 -23.13 -12.47
N PRO A 2 10.88 -22.69 -11.39
CA PRO A 2 10.22 -22.58 -10.08
C PRO A 2 8.99 -21.68 -10.21
N LYS A 3 7.83 -22.12 -9.70
CA LYS A 3 6.67 -21.25 -9.50
C LYS A 3 6.78 -20.70 -8.08
N PHE A 4 6.87 -19.39 -7.95
CA PHE A 4 6.79 -18.71 -6.67
C PHE A 4 5.33 -18.34 -6.41
N ASP A 5 4.85 -18.58 -5.19
CA ASP A 5 3.50 -18.27 -4.71
C ASP A 5 3.48 -17.16 -3.65
N ASP A 6 4.64 -16.62 -3.29
CA ASP A 6 4.77 -15.46 -2.40
C ASP A 6 4.62 -14.12 -3.13
N ALA A 7 4.44 -13.04 -2.35
CA ALA A 7 4.22 -11.70 -2.91
C ALA A 7 5.38 -11.25 -3.81
N LEU A 8 6.60 -11.27 -3.30
CA LEU A 8 7.75 -10.60 -3.92
C LEU A 8 8.22 -11.29 -5.19
N ARG A 9 8.15 -12.63 -5.23
CA ARG A 9 8.65 -13.45 -6.35
C ARG A 9 7.52 -14.03 -7.19
N GLY A 10 6.29 -14.05 -6.66
CA GLY A 10 5.11 -14.65 -7.25
C GLY A 10 4.05 -13.61 -7.63
N TYR A 11 2.90 -13.65 -6.97
CA TYR A 11 1.67 -12.99 -7.45
C TYR A 11 1.78 -11.47 -7.61
N ALA A 12 2.59 -10.79 -6.79
CA ALA A 12 2.73 -9.34 -6.86
C ALA A 12 3.89 -8.87 -7.75
N TYR A 13 4.76 -9.77 -8.21
CA TYR A 13 6.01 -9.40 -8.90
C TYR A 13 5.78 -8.47 -10.10
N THR A 14 4.79 -8.76 -10.95
CA THR A 14 4.51 -7.94 -12.14
C THR A 14 3.97 -6.54 -11.78
N ILE A 15 3.18 -6.43 -10.71
CA ILE A 15 2.71 -5.14 -10.18
C ILE A 15 3.89 -4.34 -9.60
N LEU A 16 4.73 -5.00 -8.80
CA LEU A 16 5.94 -4.38 -8.24
C LEU A 16 6.86 -3.88 -9.35
N LEU A 17 7.06 -4.67 -10.41
CA LEU A 17 7.87 -4.27 -11.57
C LEU A 17 7.26 -3.07 -12.31
N ARG A 18 5.94 -3.09 -12.58
CA ARG A 18 5.21 -1.97 -13.23
C ARG A 18 5.40 -0.67 -12.46
N ASP A 19 5.29 -0.74 -11.13
CA ASP A 19 5.39 0.42 -10.24
C ASP A 19 6.85 0.74 -9.84
N GLY A 20 7.84 0.14 -10.51
CA GLY A 20 9.26 0.43 -10.34
C GLY A 20 9.83 0.03 -8.98
N PHE A 21 9.25 -0.99 -8.35
CA PHE A 21 9.54 -1.45 -6.99
C PHE A 21 9.39 -0.33 -5.95
N LYS A 22 8.46 0.61 -6.17
CA LYS A 22 8.19 1.72 -5.25
C LYS A 22 6.80 1.61 -4.67
N CYS A 23 6.70 1.79 -3.35
CA CYS A 23 5.41 1.94 -2.70
C CYS A 23 4.69 3.17 -3.27
N ARG A 24 3.52 2.97 -3.88
CA ARG A 24 2.70 4.01 -4.52
C ARG A 24 2.13 5.03 -3.52
N TYR A 25 2.25 4.77 -2.22
CA TYR A 25 1.83 5.71 -1.17
C TYR A 25 3.00 6.53 -0.59
N CYS A 26 4.02 5.87 -0.04
CA CYS A 26 5.08 6.56 0.70
C CYS A 26 6.40 6.71 -0.07
N GLY A 27 6.50 6.15 -1.27
CA GLY A 27 7.70 6.22 -2.10
C GLY A 27 8.87 5.35 -1.64
N ALA A 28 8.67 4.46 -0.66
CA ALA A 28 9.70 3.49 -0.27
C ALA A 28 10.19 2.71 -1.49
N ASP A 29 11.48 2.76 -1.76
CA ASP A 29 12.11 2.28 -2.98
C ASP A 29 12.89 0.98 -2.72
N GLY A 30 12.32 -0.14 -3.15
CA GLY A 30 12.89 -1.48 -2.99
C GLY A 30 14.21 -1.67 -3.72
N THR A 31 14.54 -0.82 -4.69
CA THR A 31 15.84 -0.91 -5.39
C THR A 31 17.01 -0.40 -4.54
N LYS A 32 16.74 0.26 -3.41
CA LYS A 32 17.77 0.90 -2.57
C LYS A 32 18.32 0.01 -1.46
N SER A 33 17.57 -0.98 -0.98
CA SER A 33 18.06 -1.94 0.01
C SER A 33 17.22 -3.22 0.01
N PHE A 34 17.86 -4.33 0.39
CA PHE A 34 17.19 -5.61 0.56
C PHE A 34 16.04 -5.54 1.57
N ASP A 35 16.23 -4.85 2.70
CA ASP A 35 15.19 -4.69 3.72
C ASP A 35 13.98 -3.89 3.22
N THR A 36 14.21 -2.85 2.40
CA THR A 36 13.11 -2.11 1.78
C THR A 36 12.38 -2.97 0.78
N TRP A 37 13.10 -3.75 -0.05
CA TRP A 37 12.49 -4.71 -0.98
C TRP A 37 11.67 -5.77 -0.24
N LEU A 38 12.18 -6.35 0.84
CA LEU A 38 11.47 -7.31 1.68
C LEU A 38 10.18 -6.75 2.31
N SER A 39 10.12 -5.43 2.46
CA SER A 39 8.92 -4.76 2.97
C SER A 39 7.82 -4.55 1.93
N LEU A 40 8.05 -4.84 0.65
CA LEU A 40 7.08 -4.61 -0.41
C LEU A 40 6.05 -5.74 -0.52
N SER A 41 4.87 -5.37 -1.01
CA SER A 41 3.75 -6.24 -1.37
C SER A 41 2.86 -5.49 -2.37
N TRP A 42 1.64 -5.98 -2.58
CA TRP A 42 0.61 -5.27 -3.33
C TRP A 42 -0.56 -4.84 -2.43
N ASP A 43 -1.36 -3.91 -2.91
CA ASP A 43 -2.57 -3.44 -2.25
C ASP A 43 -3.71 -3.36 -3.26
N HIS A 44 -4.91 -3.80 -2.86
CA HIS A 44 -6.10 -3.74 -3.69
C HIS A 44 -6.76 -2.39 -3.49
N LEU A 45 -7.04 -1.66 -4.58
CA LEU A 45 -7.67 -0.35 -4.53
C LEU A 45 -9.20 -0.41 -4.43
N LEU A 46 -9.78 -1.58 -4.70
CA LEU A 46 -11.23 -1.80 -4.71
C LEU A 46 -11.66 -2.75 -3.58
N PRO A 47 -12.87 -2.56 -3.01
CA PRO A 47 -13.35 -3.35 -1.88
C PRO A 47 -13.58 -4.82 -2.22
N LYS A 48 -13.66 -5.68 -1.19
CA LYS A 48 -14.00 -7.11 -1.37
C LYS A 48 -15.37 -7.23 -2.04
N GLY A 49 -15.49 -8.13 -3.00
CA GLY A 49 -16.72 -8.35 -3.78
C GLY A 49 -16.86 -7.43 -5.01
N HIS A 50 -16.00 -6.42 -5.17
CA HIS A 50 -16.00 -5.62 -6.40
C HIS A 50 -15.52 -6.47 -7.60
N PRO A 51 -16.19 -6.45 -8.75
CA PRO A 51 -15.87 -7.33 -9.90
C PRO A 51 -14.45 -7.13 -10.43
N ASN A 52 -13.94 -5.89 -10.41
CA ASN A 52 -12.59 -5.57 -10.86
C ASN A 52 -11.53 -5.63 -9.75
N ARG A 53 -11.84 -6.15 -8.56
CA ARG A 53 -10.90 -6.14 -7.43
C ARG A 53 -9.56 -6.78 -7.78
N ASP A 54 -9.60 -7.95 -8.41
CA ASP A 54 -8.40 -8.73 -8.72
C ASP A 54 -7.79 -8.38 -10.09
N ASN A 55 -8.32 -7.35 -10.76
CA ASN A 55 -7.72 -6.84 -12.00
C ASN A 55 -6.43 -6.08 -11.65
N PRO A 56 -5.26 -6.42 -12.26
CA PRO A 56 -3.99 -5.72 -12.09
C PRO A 56 -4.05 -4.19 -12.20
N ASP A 57 -4.97 -3.64 -13.00
CA ASP A 57 -5.16 -2.19 -13.16
C ASP A 57 -5.70 -1.51 -11.89
N PHE A 58 -6.22 -2.29 -10.93
CA PHE A 58 -6.72 -1.80 -9.65
C PHE A 58 -5.94 -2.36 -8.46
N ILE A 59 -4.72 -2.84 -8.71
CA ILE A 59 -3.78 -3.31 -7.70
C ILE A 59 -2.48 -2.52 -7.87
N VAL A 60 -1.88 -2.08 -6.76
CA VAL A 60 -0.65 -1.26 -6.75
C VAL A 60 0.42 -1.81 -5.83
N ALA A 61 1.68 -1.48 -6.10
CA ALA A 61 2.78 -1.74 -5.20
C ALA A 61 2.64 -0.91 -3.91
N ALA A 62 2.77 -1.56 -2.77
CA ALA A 62 2.71 -0.92 -1.46
C ALA A 62 3.72 -1.58 -0.51
N CYS A 63 4.32 -0.81 0.40
CA CYS A 63 5.02 -1.44 1.52
C CYS A 63 4.00 -2.01 2.51
N ASN A 64 4.40 -3.03 3.27
CA ASN A 64 3.55 -3.75 4.22
C ASN A 64 2.85 -2.80 5.20
N PHE A 65 3.54 -1.76 5.67
CA PHE A 65 2.94 -0.74 6.52
C PHE A 65 1.82 0.04 5.82
N CYS A 66 2.06 0.54 4.61
CA CYS A 66 1.08 1.35 3.88
C CYS A 66 -0.14 0.52 3.45
N ASN A 67 0.07 -0.73 3.06
CA ASN A 67 -1.00 -1.68 2.71
C ASN A 67 -2.02 -1.83 3.87
N THR A 68 -1.55 -1.82 5.12
CA THR A 68 -2.40 -1.98 6.32
C THR A 68 -2.61 -0.70 7.13
N ALA A 69 -2.15 0.46 6.64
CA ALA A 69 -2.17 1.72 7.40
C ALA A 69 -3.59 2.22 7.72
N ASP A 70 -4.58 1.74 6.98
CA ASP A 70 -6.00 1.97 7.22
C ASP A 70 -6.77 0.71 6.84
N ASN A 71 -6.66 -0.32 7.67
CA ASN A 71 -7.29 -1.63 7.45
C ASN A 71 -8.83 -1.57 7.43
N HIS A 72 -9.43 -0.50 7.94
CA HIS A 72 -10.87 -0.22 7.90
C HIS A 72 -11.26 0.78 6.79
N PHE A 73 -10.35 1.11 5.86
CA PHE A 73 -10.58 2.11 4.81
C PHE A 73 -11.90 1.89 4.05
N PHE A 74 -12.17 0.65 3.63
CA PHE A 74 -13.39 0.30 2.91
C PHE A 74 -14.64 0.26 3.81
N GLU A 75 -14.49 -0.06 5.10
CA GLU A 75 -15.62 -0.06 6.05
C GLU A 75 -16.13 1.36 6.31
N HIS A 76 -15.23 2.35 6.29
CA HIS A 76 -15.56 3.76 6.43
C HIS A 76 -15.93 4.45 5.11
N ALA A 77 -16.10 3.71 4.00
CA ALA A 77 -16.28 4.30 2.68
C ALA A 77 -17.50 5.24 2.61
N ALA A 78 -18.64 4.81 3.15
CA ALA A 78 -19.87 5.61 3.16
C ALA A 78 -19.73 6.90 4.00
N GLU A 79 -19.16 6.78 5.20
CA GLU A 79 -18.91 7.91 6.11
C GLU A 79 -17.97 8.96 5.50
N ARG A 80 -16.97 8.49 4.75
CA ARG A 80 -15.93 9.33 4.13
C ARG A 80 -16.31 9.80 2.72
N GLY A 81 -17.47 9.39 2.19
CA GLY A 81 -17.92 9.74 0.84
C GLY A 81 -17.03 9.18 -0.27
N LEU A 82 -16.34 8.06 -0.03
CA LEU A 82 -15.43 7.46 -0.99
C LEU A 82 -16.17 6.93 -2.22
N GLN A 83 -15.58 7.10 -3.40
CA GLN A 83 -16.05 6.54 -4.67
C GLN A 83 -15.11 5.42 -5.11
N PHE A 84 -15.60 4.52 -5.98
CA PHE A 84 -14.80 3.42 -6.53
C PHE A 84 -15.07 3.21 -8.01
N ASP A 85 -16.35 3.17 -8.39
CA ASP A 85 -16.74 2.99 -9.78
C ASP A 85 -16.35 4.19 -10.65
N GLY A 86 -15.85 3.90 -11.85
CA GLY A 86 -15.45 4.92 -12.82
C GLY A 86 -14.14 5.64 -12.52
N MET A 87 -13.49 5.37 -11.38
CA MET A 87 -12.21 5.97 -11.03
C MET A 87 -11.04 5.23 -11.69
N THR A 88 -10.05 5.99 -12.13
CA THR A 88 -8.75 5.47 -12.56
C THR A 88 -7.94 4.95 -11.37
N GLN A 89 -6.90 4.16 -11.65
CA GLN A 89 -5.94 3.72 -10.63
C GLN A 89 -5.39 4.91 -9.82
N GLU A 90 -5.12 6.03 -10.49
CA GLU A 90 -4.42 7.15 -9.86
C GLU A 90 -5.35 7.97 -8.99
N GLU A 91 -6.62 8.10 -9.38
CA GLU A 91 -7.65 8.69 -8.54
C GLU A 91 -7.94 7.85 -7.30
N LEU A 92 -7.96 6.51 -7.43
CA LEU A 92 -8.13 5.61 -6.29
C LEU A 92 -6.94 5.68 -5.32
N VAL A 93 -5.71 5.72 -5.85
CA VAL A 93 -4.50 5.94 -5.04
C VAL A 93 -4.58 7.30 -4.35
N ALA A 94 -4.93 8.37 -5.07
CA ALA A 94 -5.05 9.71 -4.53
C ALA A 94 -6.14 9.80 -3.44
N GLN A 95 -7.26 9.10 -3.60
CA GLN A 95 -8.32 9.03 -2.59
C GLN A 95 -7.85 8.34 -1.31
N ARG A 96 -7.04 7.28 -1.41
CA ARG A 96 -6.53 6.53 -0.24
C ARG A 96 -5.33 7.20 0.43
N LEU A 97 -4.53 7.94 -0.33
CA LEU A 97 -3.25 8.50 0.09
C LEU A 97 -3.35 9.36 1.38
N PRO A 98 -4.31 10.29 1.56
CA PRO A 98 -4.40 11.11 2.77
C PRO A 98 -4.50 10.29 4.06
N TYR A 99 -5.29 9.21 4.05
CA TYR A 99 -5.49 8.34 5.22
C TYR A 99 -4.22 7.56 5.56
N VAL A 100 -3.55 7.02 4.53
CA VAL A 100 -2.26 6.32 4.70
C VAL A 100 -1.20 7.27 5.27
N LEU A 101 -1.08 8.48 4.72
CA LEU A 101 -0.09 9.46 5.17
C LEU A 101 -0.37 9.97 6.60
N GLU A 102 -1.63 10.16 6.97
CA GLU A 102 -1.99 10.55 8.33
C GLU A 102 -1.64 9.45 9.35
N THR A 103 -1.90 8.16 9.04
CA THR A 103 -1.41 7.06 9.88
C THR A 103 0.11 7.06 9.97
N ARG A 104 0.84 7.22 8.86
CA ARG A 104 2.31 7.32 8.89
C ARG A 104 2.80 8.44 9.81
N LYS A 105 2.16 9.60 9.75
CA LYS A 105 2.50 10.76 10.60
C LYS A 105 2.33 10.44 12.08
N LYS A 106 1.22 9.79 12.47
CA LYS A 106 0.96 9.34 13.85
C LYS A 106 2.04 8.36 14.33
N TYR A 107 2.39 7.37 13.51
CA TYR A 107 3.45 6.41 13.84
C TYR A 107 4.82 7.07 13.94
N ARG A 108 5.16 8.00 13.03
CA ARG A 108 6.42 8.75 13.09
C ARG A 108 6.53 9.56 14.36
N LYS A 109 5.44 10.24 14.77
CA LYS A 109 5.38 10.98 16.03
C LYS A 109 5.66 10.06 17.21
N PHE A 110 4.96 8.92 17.29
CA PHE A 110 5.16 7.94 18.35
C PHE A 110 6.59 7.42 18.40
N TRP A 111 7.17 7.07 17.24
CA TRP A 111 8.54 6.57 17.12
C TRP A 111 9.57 7.58 17.64
N ILE A 112 9.43 8.86 17.27
CA ILE A 112 10.33 9.92 17.77
C ILE A 112 10.20 10.03 19.30
N GLU A 113 8.98 10.19 19.81
CA GLU A 113 8.73 10.50 21.22
C GLU A 113 9.02 9.32 22.16
N ASN A 114 8.86 8.08 21.69
CA ASN A 114 8.86 6.90 22.56
C ASN A 114 9.91 5.85 22.22
N VAL A 115 10.47 5.86 21.02
CA VAL A 115 11.52 4.90 20.63
C VAL A 115 12.86 5.61 20.57
N ILE A 116 12.98 6.71 19.83
CA ILE A 116 14.24 7.43 19.70
C ILE A 116 14.59 8.19 20.97
N MET A 117 13.70 9.05 21.46
CA MET A 117 13.99 9.92 22.61
C MET A 117 14.08 9.19 23.96
N LYS A 118 13.63 7.93 24.05
CA LYS A 118 13.68 7.13 25.28
C LYS A 118 14.74 6.01 25.26
N ALA A 119 15.29 5.69 24.09
CA ALA A 119 16.35 4.70 23.93
C ALA A 119 17.75 5.32 23.90
N GLY A 120 17.85 6.65 23.78
CA GLY A 120 19.07 7.42 24.04
C GLY A 120 19.05 8.01 25.44
#